data_AF-A0A673C8W1-F1
#
_entry.id   AF-A0A673C8W1-F1
#
_cell.length_a   1.000
_cell.length_b   1.000
_cell.length_c   1.000
_cell.angle_alpha   90.00
_cell.angle_beta   90.00
_cell.angle_gamma   90.00
#
_symmetry.space_group_name_H-M   'P 1'
#
loop_
_entity.id
_entity.type
_entity.pdbx_description
1 polymer ?
#
loop_
_entity_poly.entity_id
_entity_poly.type
_entity_poly.pdbx_seq_one_letter_code
_entity_poly.pdbx_strand_id
1 'polypeptide(L)'
;MKIYSFFSTNNPLVKREGAGIELPMTGDKVFVHYVGTLLDGTHFDSSRDRGEKFSFELGKGQVIKAWDIGVATMKTGELCQLICKPEYAYGSAGSPPKIPPNATLVFEVELFDFHGEDLTEDEDGGIIRRIITKGQGYSKPNEGAAVEVTVEGTFEGRVFDQRELKFEVGDGENLSLPVGVEKAIMSMEQGEEALISLKPKYGFGNAGNGKFNIPGGAMLQYKIKLAAFEKAKESWEMNTVEKLEQSGIVKEKGTQYFKEGKFKQASVQYKRIVTWLEHETGLQEEDEKKAKALRLAAHLNLAMCFLKLQEPNQALENCDKALELDASSEKALFRRGEALFGMKEFERARDDFQRVIQLYPANKAAKSQVILCQKRIKEQHEKDKRIYGNMFQKFAERDSKVKRSVKVKTESKENGSEEMEVENGEKETEREAK
;
A
#
# COMPACT_ATOMS: atom_id res chain seq x y z
N MET A 1 48.44 35.71 -20.57
CA MET A 1 47.66 34.99 -21.59
C MET A 1 46.71 34.07 -20.84
N LYS A 2 45.41 34.39 -20.80
CA LYS A 2 44.43 33.80 -19.87
C LYS A 2 43.96 32.44 -20.41
N ILE A 3 44.20 31.36 -19.66
CA ILE A 3 43.80 29.99 -19.98
C ILE A 3 42.36 29.79 -19.48
N TYR A 4 41.40 29.90 -20.39
CA TYR A 4 40.03 29.40 -20.21
C TYR A 4 39.82 28.28 -21.24
N SER A 5 39.89 27.02 -20.83
CA SER A 5 39.29 25.92 -21.60
C SER A 5 38.76 24.84 -20.66
N PHE A 6 37.58 25.11 -20.11
CA PHE A 6 36.62 24.06 -19.83
C PHE A 6 35.83 23.89 -21.09
N PHE A 7 36.07 22.80 -21.83
CA PHE A 7 35.45 22.52 -23.12
C PHE A 7 35.74 23.57 -24.22
N SER A 8 36.11 23.15 -25.43
CA SER A 8 36.10 24.09 -26.57
C SER A 8 34.66 24.44 -27.00
N THR A 9 33.69 23.66 -26.53
CA THR A 9 32.24 23.82 -26.69
C THR A 9 31.61 23.06 -25.52
N ASN A 10 30.80 23.70 -24.66
CA ASN A 10 30.26 23.17 -23.39
C ASN A 10 29.49 21.82 -23.43
N ASN A 11 29.48 21.10 -24.56
CA ASN A 11 28.78 19.83 -24.73
C ASN A 11 29.77 18.72 -25.14
N PRO A 12 29.49 17.46 -24.76
CA PRO A 12 30.15 16.29 -25.34
C PRO A 12 30.17 16.37 -26.87
N LEU A 13 31.20 15.80 -27.49
CA LEU A 13 31.18 15.65 -28.94
C LEU A 13 30.18 14.53 -29.28
N VAL A 14 28.95 14.91 -29.64
CA VAL A 14 27.90 13.96 -30.03
C VAL A 14 28.28 13.32 -31.37
N LYS A 15 28.50 11.99 -31.35
CA LYS A 15 28.76 11.18 -32.54
C LYS A 15 27.47 10.65 -33.16
N ARG A 16 26.47 10.38 -32.31
CA ARG A 16 25.12 9.99 -32.71
C ARG A 16 24.13 10.59 -31.75
N GLU A 17 23.15 11.30 -32.28
CA GLU A 17 22.06 11.89 -31.48
C GLU A 17 21.21 10.81 -30.81
N GLY A 18 20.79 11.09 -29.58
CA GLY A 18 19.75 10.34 -28.89
C GLY A 18 18.35 10.88 -29.16
N ALA A 19 17.35 10.24 -28.58
CA ALA A 19 15.95 10.64 -28.67
C ALA A 19 15.37 10.98 -27.28
N GLY A 20 14.23 11.68 -27.28
CA GLY A 20 13.56 12.13 -26.06
C GLY A 20 13.98 13.52 -25.60
N ILE A 21 13.23 14.06 -24.64
CA ILE A 21 13.46 15.37 -24.03
C ILE A 21 14.00 15.27 -22.59
N GLU A 22 13.91 14.09 -21.98
CA GLU A 22 14.40 13.86 -20.63
C GLU A 22 15.90 13.57 -20.64
N LEU A 23 16.58 14.09 -19.62
CA LEU A 23 18.00 13.84 -19.36
C LEU A 23 18.12 13.16 -17.99
N PRO A 24 19.15 12.31 -17.77
CA PRO A 24 19.45 11.75 -16.46
C PRO A 24 19.63 12.83 -15.39
N MET A 25 19.10 12.58 -14.19
CA MET A 25 19.21 13.46 -13.03
C MET A 25 20.12 12.83 -11.97
N THR A 26 20.63 13.64 -11.05
CA THR A 26 21.39 13.13 -9.90
C THR A 26 20.56 12.11 -9.12
N GLY A 27 21.13 10.93 -8.91
CA GLY A 27 20.48 9.78 -8.25
C GLY A 27 19.83 8.78 -9.20
N ASP A 28 19.65 9.11 -10.48
CA ASP A 28 19.15 8.13 -11.46
C ASP A 28 20.17 7.00 -11.65
N LYS A 29 19.65 5.79 -11.83
CA LYS A 29 20.44 4.66 -12.29
C LYS A 29 20.56 4.74 -13.80
N VAL A 30 21.78 4.87 -14.31
CA VAL A 30 22.07 4.98 -15.74
C VAL A 30 22.70 3.69 -16.26
N PHE A 31 22.43 3.37 -17.52
CA PHE A 31 22.94 2.18 -18.20
C PHE A 31 23.67 2.58 -19.46
N VAL A 32 24.98 2.32 -19.51
CA VAL A 32 25.84 2.76 -20.61
C VAL A 32 26.69 1.62 -21.16
N HIS A 33 27.05 1.73 -22.44
CA HIS A 33 28.32 1.16 -22.90
C HIS A 33 29.35 2.27 -23.02
N TYR A 34 30.61 1.89 -22.85
CA TYR A 34 31.75 2.76 -23.06
C TYR A 34 32.98 2.03 -23.57
N VAL A 35 33.87 2.82 -24.18
CA VAL A 35 35.25 2.50 -24.55
C VAL A 35 36.15 3.61 -24.01
N GLY A 36 37.17 3.26 -23.23
CA GLY A 36 38.12 4.18 -22.60
C GLY A 36 39.53 4.03 -23.19
N THR A 37 40.07 5.14 -23.68
CA THR A 37 41.40 5.23 -24.31
C THR A 37 42.22 6.38 -23.73
N LEU A 38 43.54 6.23 -23.69
CA LEU A 38 44.46 7.35 -23.47
C LEU A 38 44.47 8.26 -24.71
N LEU A 39 45.02 9.47 -24.57
CA LEU A 39 45.08 10.44 -25.68
C LEU A 39 45.87 9.93 -26.90
N ASP A 40 46.80 8.99 -26.69
CA ASP A 40 47.57 8.33 -27.76
C ASP A 40 46.80 7.17 -28.46
N GLY A 41 45.57 6.91 -28.04
CA GLY A 41 44.72 5.83 -28.56
C GLY A 41 44.86 4.49 -27.82
N THR A 42 45.73 4.39 -26.82
CA THR A 42 45.90 3.15 -26.04
C THR A 42 44.62 2.82 -25.29
N HIS A 43 44.01 1.68 -25.61
CA HIS A 43 42.82 1.17 -24.94
C HIS A 43 43.14 0.67 -23.53
N PHE A 44 42.41 1.13 -22.52
CA PHE A 44 42.62 0.71 -21.12
C PHE A 44 41.42 -0.04 -20.52
N ASP A 45 40.20 0.22 -20.99
CA ASP A 45 38.98 -0.43 -20.50
C ASP A 45 37.80 -0.25 -21.45
N SER A 46 36.91 -1.25 -21.51
CA SER A 46 35.67 -1.20 -22.29
C SER A 46 34.64 -2.16 -21.72
N SER A 47 33.42 -1.66 -21.57
CA SER A 47 32.25 -2.49 -21.25
C SER A 47 31.82 -3.40 -22.40
N ARG A 48 32.11 -3.02 -23.66
CA ARG A 48 31.74 -3.82 -24.83
C ARG A 48 32.52 -5.13 -24.89
N ASP A 49 33.77 -5.10 -24.41
CA ASP A 49 34.65 -6.27 -24.32
C ASP A 49 34.08 -7.32 -23.34
N ARG A 50 33.25 -6.86 -22.39
CA ARG A 50 32.55 -7.70 -21.41
C ARG A 50 31.17 -8.17 -21.88
N GLY A 51 30.64 -7.59 -22.95
CA GLY A 51 29.29 -7.91 -23.45
C GLY A 51 28.13 -7.44 -22.57
N GLU A 52 28.40 -6.74 -21.47
CA GLU A 52 27.39 -6.27 -20.50
C GLU A 52 27.45 -4.75 -20.34
N LYS A 53 26.27 -4.13 -20.22
CA LYS A 53 26.17 -2.69 -19.96
C LYS A 53 26.70 -2.39 -18.56
N PHE A 54 27.43 -1.30 -18.44
CA PHE A 54 27.82 -0.78 -17.14
C PHE A 54 26.69 0.08 -16.58
N SER A 55 26.37 -0.10 -15.29
CA SER A 55 25.36 0.71 -14.61
C SER A 55 25.92 1.33 -13.35
N PHE A 56 25.51 2.57 -13.06
CA PHE A 56 25.92 3.34 -11.89
C PHE A 56 24.86 4.38 -11.53
N GLU A 57 24.94 4.92 -10.31
CA GLU A 57 24.10 6.05 -9.86
C GLU A 57 24.77 7.38 -10.21
N LEU A 58 24.07 8.19 -11.01
CA LEU A 58 24.60 9.44 -11.51
C LEU A 58 24.74 10.50 -10.41
N GLY A 59 25.89 11.18 -10.35
CA GLY A 59 26.12 12.29 -9.42
C GLY A 59 26.37 11.86 -7.97
N LYS A 60 26.63 10.57 -7.74
CA LYS A 60 26.97 9.99 -6.42
C LYS A 60 28.47 9.75 -6.23
N GLY A 61 29.30 10.11 -7.22
CA GLY A 61 30.75 9.88 -7.17
C GLY A 61 31.15 8.41 -7.32
N GLN A 62 30.28 7.56 -7.88
CA GLN A 62 30.62 6.17 -8.23
C GLN A 62 31.55 6.09 -9.45
N VAL A 63 31.61 7.17 -10.24
CA VAL A 63 32.45 7.32 -11.43
C VAL A 63 33.29 8.59 -11.33
N ILE A 64 34.21 8.78 -12.28
CA ILE A 64 35.01 10.02 -12.35
C ILE A 64 34.10 11.25 -12.56
N LYS A 65 34.52 12.41 -12.06
CA LYS A 65 33.75 13.67 -12.13
C LYS A 65 33.31 14.01 -13.56
N ALA A 66 34.15 13.74 -14.55
CA ALA A 66 33.82 14.00 -15.96
C ALA A 66 32.60 13.19 -16.44
N TRP A 67 32.42 11.97 -15.94
CA TRP A 67 31.28 11.12 -16.28
C TRP A 67 30.00 11.61 -15.60
N ASP A 68 30.07 11.96 -14.32
CA ASP A 68 28.92 12.53 -13.59
C ASP A 68 28.37 13.79 -14.28
N ILE A 69 29.26 14.61 -14.88
CA ILE A 69 28.88 15.81 -15.62
C ILE A 69 28.41 15.45 -17.04
N GLY A 70 29.17 14.62 -17.76
CA GLY A 70 28.94 14.33 -19.18
C GLY A 70 27.70 13.47 -19.44
N VAL A 71 27.47 12.43 -18.63
CA VAL A 71 26.30 11.54 -18.80
C VAL A 71 25.00 12.27 -18.46
N ALA A 72 25.03 13.26 -17.55
CA ALA A 72 23.88 14.10 -17.23
C ALA A 72 23.37 14.95 -18.41
N THR A 73 24.18 15.14 -19.46
CA THR A 73 23.77 15.90 -20.65
C THR A 73 23.28 15.02 -21.80
N MET A 74 23.37 13.70 -21.67
CA MET A 74 23.07 12.77 -22.76
C MET A 74 21.59 12.43 -22.84
N LYS A 75 21.08 12.24 -24.06
CA LYS A 75 19.76 11.64 -24.31
C LYS A 75 19.84 10.12 -24.43
N THR A 76 18.73 9.45 -24.20
CA THR A 76 18.61 8.00 -24.44
C THR A 76 18.96 7.66 -25.90
N GLY A 77 19.88 6.71 -26.09
CA GLY A 77 20.41 6.29 -27.39
C GLY A 77 21.61 7.11 -27.91
N GLU A 78 21.96 8.21 -27.25
CA GLU A 78 23.07 9.09 -27.64
C GLU A 78 24.42 8.38 -27.52
N LEU A 79 25.29 8.58 -28.51
CA LEU A 79 26.70 8.20 -28.48
C LEU A 79 27.53 9.48 -28.48
N CYS A 80 28.31 9.72 -27.44
CA CYS A 80 29.15 10.91 -27.33
C CYS A 80 30.60 10.56 -27.01
N GLN A 81 31.50 11.51 -27.26
CA GLN A 81 32.90 11.43 -26.82
C GLN A 81 33.17 12.48 -25.74
N LEU A 82 33.72 12.00 -24.62
CA LEU A 82 34.17 12.80 -23.48
C LEU A 82 35.69 12.85 -23.45
N ILE A 83 36.27 14.05 -23.44
CA ILE A 83 37.71 14.27 -23.24
C ILE A 83 37.91 14.80 -21.82
N CYS A 84 38.44 13.94 -20.95
CA CYS A 84 38.49 14.15 -19.52
C CYS A 84 39.89 14.60 -19.10
N LYS A 85 40.02 15.86 -18.67
CA LYS A 85 41.25 16.35 -18.04
C LYS A 85 41.53 15.64 -16.71
N PRO A 86 42.79 15.57 -16.26
CA PRO A 86 43.15 14.83 -15.04
C PRO A 86 42.37 15.27 -13.80
N GLU A 87 42.07 16.57 -13.65
CA GLU A 87 41.36 17.13 -12.49
C GLU A 87 39.90 16.65 -12.39
N TYR A 88 39.36 16.11 -13.48
CA TYR A 88 38.02 15.52 -13.60
C TYR A 88 38.06 14.00 -13.80
N ALA A 89 39.26 13.42 -13.78
CA ALA A 89 39.54 11.98 -13.90
C ALA A 89 40.29 11.50 -12.65
N TYR A 90 41.49 10.92 -12.81
CA TYR A 90 42.29 10.32 -11.73
C TYR A 90 43.42 11.23 -11.19
N GLY A 91 43.48 12.48 -11.65
CA GLY A 91 44.42 13.48 -11.15
C GLY A 91 45.89 13.09 -11.24
N SER A 92 46.69 13.63 -10.33
CA SER A 92 48.14 13.39 -10.24
C SER A 92 48.51 11.99 -9.75
N ALA A 93 47.57 11.25 -9.18
CA ALA A 93 47.81 9.88 -8.74
C ALA A 93 47.70 8.88 -9.90
N GLY A 94 46.80 9.14 -10.86
CA GLY A 94 46.43 8.16 -11.88
C GLY A 94 45.68 6.98 -11.29
N SER A 95 45.62 5.87 -12.04
CA SER A 95 45.13 4.57 -11.56
C SER A 95 46.03 3.45 -12.12
N PRO A 96 47.22 3.25 -11.53
CA PRO A 96 48.18 2.26 -12.00
C PRO A 96 47.62 0.83 -11.98
N PRO A 97 48.08 -0.07 -12.89
CA PRO A 97 49.08 0.18 -13.93
C PRO A 97 48.49 0.78 -15.22
N LYS A 98 47.16 0.87 -15.34
CA LYS A 98 46.48 1.18 -16.61
C LYS A 98 46.45 2.68 -16.93
N ILE A 99 46.32 3.53 -15.91
CA ILE A 99 46.17 4.97 -16.09
C ILE A 99 47.33 5.68 -15.40
N PRO A 100 48.20 6.39 -16.14
CA PRO A 100 49.33 7.10 -15.55
C PRO A 100 48.88 8.37 -14.80
N PRO A 101 49.75 8.91 -13.92
CA PRO A 101 49.60 10.24 -13.34
C PRO A 101 49.30 11.33 -14.39
N ASN A 102 48.38 12.24 -14.08
CA ASN A 102 48.02 13.38 -14.93
C ASN A 102 47.57 13.01 -16.36
N ALA A 103 47.00 11.81 -16.55
CA ALA A 103 46.51 11.37 -17.84
C ALA A 103 45.23 12.12 -18.27
N THR A 104 45.20 12.57 -19.52
CA THR A 104 43.94 12.95 -20.20
C THR A 104 43.33 11.69 -20.80
N LEU A 105 42.06 11.44 -20.47
CA LEU A 105 41.33 10.27 -20.93
C LEU A 105 40.33 10.63 -22.01
N VAL A 106 40.11 9.73 -22.95
CA VAL A 106 39.08 9.84 -23.98
C VAL A 106 38.12 8.67 -23.82
N PHE A 107 36.86 8.98 -23.54
CA PHE A 107 35.78 8.00 -23.48
C PHE A 107 34.83 8.20 -24.63
N GLU A 108 34.45 7.10 -25.27
CA GLU A 108 33.22 7.04 -26.06
C GLU A 108 32.15 6.39 -25.19
N VAL A 109 31.01 7.06 -24.99
CA VAL A 109 29.92 6.61 -24.10
C VAL A 109 28.62 6.57 -24.88
N GLU A 110 27.88 5.47 -24.76
CA GLU A 110 26.56 5.26 -25.32
C GLU A 110 25.55 5.10 -24.19
N LEU A 111 24.61 6.03 -24.05
CA LEU A 111 23.55 5.96 -23.04
C LEU A 111 22.39 5.12 -23.57
N PHE A 112 22.08 4.00 -22.92
CA PHE A 112 20.99 3.12 -23.34
C PHE A 112 19.69 3.38 -22.62
N ASP A 113 19.77 3.64 -21.32
CA ASP A 113 18.61 3.81 -20.48
C ASP A 113 18.99 4.54 -19.20
N PHE A 114 18.01 5.17 -18.58
CA PHE A 114 18.11 5.67 -17.22
C PHE A 114 16.73 5.65 -16.58
N HIS A 115 16.70 5.38 -15.29
CA HIS A 115 15.46 5.46 -14.53
C HIS A 115 15.75 5.99 -13.13
N GLY A 116 14.72 6.62 -12.56
CA GLY A 116 14.74 7.02 -11.15
C GLY A 116 14.80 5.81 -10.22
N GLU A 117 14.88 6.12 -8.93
CA GLU A 117 14.82 5.12 -7.87
C GLU A 117 13.40 4.55 -7.76
N ASP A 118 13.28 3.23 -7.72
CA ASP A 118 12.02 2.57 -7.44
C ASP A 118 11.80 2.48 -5.93
N LEU A 119 10.72 3.10 -5.45
CA LEU A 119 10.37 3.14 -4.04
C LEU A 119 9.43 2.00 -3.62
N THR A 120 9.15 1.06 -4.52
CA THR A 120 8.29 -0.09 -4.23
C THR A 120 9.09 -1.24 -3.66
N GLU A 121 8.51 -1.92 -2.66
CA GLU A 121 9.16 -3.07 -1.99
C GLU A 121 9.40 -4.24 -2.94
N ASP A 122 8.52 -4.42 -3.93
CA ASP A 122 8.58 -5.49 -4.93
C ASP A 122 9.39 -5.10 -6.19
N GLU A 123 9.97 -3.90 -6.23
CA GLU A 123 10.63 -3.32 -7.42
C GLU A 123 9.75 -3.38 -8.69
N ASP A 124 8.45 -3.10 -8.54
CA ASP A 124 7.45 -3.22 -9.62
C ASP A 124 7.36 -1.99 -10.54
N GLY A 125 8.24 -1.00 -10.32
CA GLY A 125 8.29 0.28 -11.00
C GLY A 125 7.08 1.17 -10.73
N GLY A 126 6.34 0.90 -9.66
CA GLY A 126 5.06 1.54 -9.38
C GLY A 126 5.16 2.95 -8.84
N ILE A 127 6.27 3.26 -8.16
CA ILE A 127 6.59 4.58 -7.61
C ILE A 127 8.04 4.88 -7.97
N ILE A 128 8.25 5.68 -9.02
CA ILE A 128 9.60 6.07 -9.43
C ILE A 128 9.89 7.49 -8.95
N ARG A 129 10.98 7.67 -8.20
CA ARG A 129 11.44 8.96 -7.70
C ARG A 129 12.66 9.46 -8.49
N ARG A 130 12.62 10.73 -8.87
CA ARG A 130 13.76 11.46 -9.44
C ARG A 130 14.00 12.75 -8.64
N ILE A 131 15.16 12.88 -8.01
CA ILE A 131 15.45 13.98 -7.09
C ILE A 131 15.83 15.24 -7.89
N ILE A 132 15.09 16.33 -7.68
CA ILE A 132 15.40 17.66 -8.24
C ILE A 132 16.38 18.39 -7.33
N THR A 133 16.03 18.50 -6.04
CA THR A 133 16.84 19.17 -5.02
C THR A 133 17.06 18.17 -3.90
N LYS A 134 18.33 17.89 -3.57
CA LYS A 134 18.66 16.98 -2.47
C LYS A 134 18.24 17.58 -1.13
N GLY A 135 17.64 16.77 -0.27
CA GLY A 135 17.34 17.14 1.11
C GLY A 135 18.59 17.19 1.99
N GLN A 136 18.34 17.43 3.28
CA GLN A 136 19.34 17.54 4.32
C GLN A 136 19.02 16.58 5.46
N GLY A 137 20.08 16.10 6.12
CA GLY A 137 19.96 15.10 7.18
C GLY A 137 19.80 13.68 6.66
N TYR A 138 19.55 12.75 7.58
CA TYR A 138 19.38 11.32 7.27
C TYR A 138 18.03 10.78 7.75
N SER A 139 17.27 11.58 8.51
CA SER A 139 15.95 11.20 8.99
C SER A 139 14.91 11.35 7.89
N LYS A 140 13.92 10.47 7.92
CA LYS A 140 12.77 10.48 7.01
C LYS A 140 11.46 10.39 7.81
N PRO A 141 10.33 10.89 7.28
CA PRO A 141 9.02 10.70 7.90
C PRO A 141 8.69 9.21 8.04
N ASN A 142 8.07 8.81 9.15
CA ASN A 142 7.46 7.49 9.32
C ASN A 142 5.92 7.58 9.21
N GLU A 143 5.25 6.44 9.19
CA GLU A 143 3.79 6.37 9.27
C GLU A 143 3.33 7.13 10.52
N GLY A 144 2.39 8.07 10.34
CA GLY A 144 1.94 8.94 11.41
C GLY A 144 2.74 10.22 11.65
N ALA A 145 3.84 10.45 10.93
CA ALA A 145 4.60 11.68 11.03
C ALA A 145 3.75 12.89 10.60
N ALA A 146 3.92 14.01 11.29
CA ALA A 146 3.38 15.29 10.82
C ALA A 146 4.32 15.86 9.75
N VAL A 147 3.79 16.15 8.56
CA VAL A 147 4.58 16.62 7.41
C VAL A 147 4.05 17.95 6.89
N GLU A 148 4.97 18.80 6.44
CA GLU A 148 4.68 20.03 5.71
C GLU A 148 5.24 19.87 4.29
N VAL A 149 4.34 19.84 3.29
CA VAL A 149 4.71 19.57 1.90
C VAL A 149 4.06 20.55 0.93
N THR A 150 4.76 20.82 -0.17
CA THR A 150 4.12 21.33 -1.39
C THR A 150 3.95 20.17 -2.35
N VAL A 151 2.74 20.01 -2.89
CA VAL A 151 2.44 19.00 -3.92
C VAL A 151 1.92 19.67 -5.17
N GLU A 152 2.38 19.20 -6.32
CA GLU A 152 1.85 19.55 -7.64
C GLU A 152 1.63 18.28 -8.44
N GLY A 153 0.37 17.90 -8.62
CA GLY A 153 -0.06 16.73 -9.38
C GLY A 153 -0.35 17.10 -10.83
N THR A 154 0.23 16.33 -11.75
CA THR A 154 0.06 16.47 -13.20
C THR A 154 -0.39 15.16 -13.84
N PHE A 155 -1.25 15.28 -14.85
CA PHE A 155 -1.73 14.18 -15.67
C PHE A 155 -1.76 14.64 -17.12
N GLU A 156 -1.03 13.95 -18.01
CA GLU A 156 -0.92 14.31 -19.43
C GLU A 156 -0.55 15.79 -19.66
N GLY A 157 0.36 16.32 -18.83
CA GLY A 157 0.82 17.72 -18.87
C GLY A 157 -0.15 18.74 -18.25
N ARG A 158 -1.35 18.34 -17.82
CA ARG A 158 -2.29 19.19 -17.09
C ARG A 158 -2.04 19.12 -15.59
N VAL A 159 -1.77 20.25 -14.96
CA VAL A 159 -1.78 20.39 -13.50
C VAL A 159 -3.23 20.25 -13.00
N PHE A 160 -3.48 19.28 -12.12
CA PHE A 160 -4.81 19.03 -11.54
C PHE A 160 -4.88 19.28 -10.04
N ASP A 161 -3.74 19.31 -9.35
CA ASP A 161 -3.63 19.63 -7.93
C ASP A 161 -2.35 20.45 -7.71
N GLN A 162 -2.43 21.54 -6.95
CA GLN A 162 -1.28 22.34 -6.56
C GLN A 162 -1.58 23.02 -5.23
N ARG A 163 -0.98 22.53 -4.14
CA ARG A 163 -1.30 22.97 -2.78
C ARG A 163 -0.10 22.84 -1.86
N GLU A 164 -0.09 23.69 -0.83
CA GLU A 164 0.70 23.48 0.38
C GLU A 164 -0.17 22.78 1.42
N LEU A 165 0.35 21.70 2.00
CA LEU A 165 -0.39 20.84 2.92
C LEU A 165 0.41 20.62 4.19
N LYS A 166 -0.30 20.66 5.33
CA LYS A 166 0.18 20.14 6.61
C LYS A 166 -0.74 19.00 7.02
N PHE A 167 -0.20 17.79 7.08
CA PHE A 167 -1.01 16.61 7.37
C PHE A 167 -0.19 15.52 8.05
N GLU A 168 -0.88 14.47 8.49
CA GLU A 168 -0.26 13.30 9.09
C GLU A 168 -0.12 12.20 8.04
N VAL A 169 1.07 11.63 7.88
CA VAL A 169 1.29 10.49 6.97
C VAL A 169 0.37 9.33 7.38
N GLY A 170 -0.35 8.77 6.42
CA GLY A 170 -1.45 7.82 6.60
C GLY A 170 -2.84 8.45 6.38
N ASP A 171 -2.90 9.77 6.17
CA ASP A 171 -4.14 10.54 5.99
C ASP A 171 -4.32 11.17 4.60
N GLY A 172 -3.45 10.84 3.65
CA GLY A 172 -3.47 11.43 2.31
C GLY A 172 -4.79 11.22 1.55
N GLU A 173 -5.44 10.06 1.71
CA GLU A 173 -6.69 9.73 1.02
C GLU A 173 -7.79 10.78 1.27
N ASN A 174 -7.94 11.26 2.51
CA ASN A 174 -8.94 12.27 2.86
C ASN A 174 -8.63 13.64 2.23
N LEU A 175 -7.36 13.88 1.89
CA LEU A 175 -6.90 15.06 1.18
C LEU A 175 -6.91 14.88 -0.33
N SER A 176 -7.46 13.77 -0.82
CA SER A 176 -7.43 13.35 -2.23
C SER A 176 -6.01 13.11 -2.75
N LEU A 177 -5.06 12.75 -1.88
CA LEU A 177 -3.73 12.31 -2.28
C LEU A 177 -3.74 10.79 -2.49
N PRO A 178 -3.11 10.28 -3.57
CA PRO A 178 -2.98 8.84 -3.78
C PRO A 178 -1.90 8.25 -2.85
N VAL A 179 -2.02 6.96 -2.52
CA VAL A 179 -1.11 6.27 -1.58
C VAL A 179 0.37 6.36 -1.97
N GLY A 180 0.67 6.43 -3.28
CA GLY A 180 2.03 6.57 -3.78
C GLY A 180 2.69 7.89 -3.39
N VAL A 181 1.91 8.97 -3.19
CA VAL A 181 2.43 10.25 -2.70
C VAL A 181 2.92 10.12 -1.26
N GLU A 182 2.16 9.43 -0.40
CA GLU A 182 2.54 9.23 1.00
C GLU A 182 3.75 8.30 1.13
N LYS A 183 3.77 7.21 0.36
CA LYS A 183 4.94 6.32 0.26
C LYS A 183 6.19 7.07 -0.20
N ALA A 184 6.04 7.96 -1.19
CA ALA A 184 7.15 8.80 -1.63
C ALA A 184 7.62 9.75 -0.51
N ILE A 185 6.72 10.45 0.18
CA ILE A 185 7.06 11.36 1.28
C ILE A 185 7.86 10.64 2.38
N MET A 186 7.50 9.40 2.74
CA MET A 186 8.26 8.60 3.73
C MET A 186 9.67 8.20 3.28
N SER A 187 9.99 8.32 1.99
CA SER A 187 11.33 8.06 1.45
C SER A 187 12.20 9.32 1.35
N MET A 188 11.62 10.51 1.52
CA MET A 188 12.24 11.82 1.29
C MET A 188 12.95 12.36 2.54
N GLU A 189 14.00 13.13 2.31
CA GLU A 189 14.71 13.92 3.31
C GLU A 189 14.12 15.32 3.47
N GLN A 190 14.33 15.96 4.62
CA GLN A 190 13.85 17.33 4.82
C GLN A 190 14.50 18.30 3.83
N GLY A 191 13.71 19.15 3.19
CA GLY A 191 14.13 20.08 2.15
C GLY A 191 14.22 19.44 0.75
N GLU A 192 14.03 18.13 0.62
CA GLU A 192 14.07 17.44 -0.67
C GLU A 192 12.91 17.90 -1.57
N GLU A 193 13.22 18.08 -2.85
CA GLU A 193 12.25 18.29 -3.92
C GLU A 193 12.46 17.21 -4.98
N ALA A 194 11.39 16.49 -5.35
CA ALA A 194 11.47 15.35 -6.25
C ALA A 194 10.27 15.25 -7.19
N LEU A 195 10.49 14.66 -8.36
CA LEU A 195 9.45 14.19 -9.26
C LEU A 195 9.15 12.72 -8.96
N ILE A 196 7.87 12.42 -8.76
CA ILE A 196 7.35 11.11 -8.44
C ILE A 196 6.42 10.67 -9.56
N SER A 197 6.77 9.59 -10.25
CA SER A 197 5.90 8.96 -11.25
C SER A 197 5.17 7.78 -10.61
N LEU A 198 3.84 7.77 -10.73
CA LEU A 198 2.95 6.80 -10.11
C LEU A 198 2.22 5.98 -11.16
N LYS A 199 2.39 4.65 -11.12
CA LYS A 199 1.52 3.72 -11.85
C LYS A 199 0.12 3.67 -11.20
N PRO A 200 -0.92 3.19 -11.90
CA PRO A 200 -2.29 3.25 -11.41
C PRO A 200 -2.51 2.60 -10.04
N LYS A 201 -1.81 1.48 -9.75
CA LYS A 201 -1.81 0.79 -8.45
C LYS A 201 -1.48 1.71 -7.26
N TYR A 202 -0.59 2.69 -7.47
CA TYR A 202 -0.14 3.64 -6.46
C TYR A 202 -0.74 5.05 -6.67
N GLY A 203 -1.46 5.26 -7.76
CA GLY A 203 -2.24 6.46 -8.06
C GLY A 203 -3.68 6.37 -7.53
N PHE A 204 -4.65 6.81 -8.33
CA PHE A 204 -6.09 6.70 -8.01
C PHE A 204 -6.74 5.37 -8.44
N GLY A 205 -5.93 4.38 -8.83
CA GLY A 205 -6.41 3.05 -9.21
C GLY A 205 -7.31 3.04 -10.45
N ASN A 206 -8.10 1.97 -10.57
CA ASN A 206 -9.03 1.77 -11.69
C ASN A 206 -10.29 2.64 -11.58
N ALA A 207 -10.58 3.22 -10.41
CA ALA A 207 -11.71 4.11 -10.22
C ALA A 207 -11.41 5.54 -10.73
N GLY A 208 -10.14 5.96 -10.72
CA GLY A 208 -9.76 7.32 -11.03
C GLY A 208 -10.17 8.28 -9.90
N ASN A 209 -10.22 9.57 -10.21
CA ASN A 209 -10.64 10.60 -9.26
C ASN A 209 -11.54 11.64 -9.93
N GLY A 210 -12.84 11.58 -9.61
CA GLY A 210 -13.84 12.47 -10.18
C GLY A 210 -13.65 13.95 -9.83
N LYS A 211 -13.10 14.25 -8.64
CA LYS A 211 -12.84 15.65 -8.21
C LYS A 211 -11.82 16.33 -9.12
N PHE A 212 -10.83 15.58 -9.60
CA PHE A 212 -9.74 16.09 -10.45
C PHE A 212 -9.92 15.78 -11.94
N ASN A 213 -11.03 15.13 -12.31
CA ASN A 213 -11.27 14.60 -13.65
C ASN A 213 -10.11 13.69 -14.12
N ILE A 214 -9.72 12.75 -13.26
CA ILE A 214 -8.69 11.75 -13.57
C ILE A 214 -9.38 10.43 -13.89
N PRO A 215 -9.15 9.84 -15.07
CA PRO A 215 -9.74 8.56 -15.43
C PRO A 215 -9.12 7.40 -14.63
N GLY A 216 -9.84 6.28 -14.57
CA GLY A 216 -9.31 5.03 -14.05
C GLY A 216 -8.11 4.55 -14.86
N GLY A 217 -7.11 3.97 -14.20
CA GLY A 217 -5.91 3.47 -14.87
C GLY A 217 -4.91 4.56 -15.26
N ALA A 218 -5.10 5.81 -14.81
CA ALA A 218 -4.19 6.91 -15.09
C ALA A 218 -2.82 6.72 -14.41
N MET A 219 -1.75 7.00 -15.16
CA MET A 219 -0.41 7.23 -14.60
C MET A 219 -0.28 8.71 -14.24
N LEU A 220 0.26 9.01 -13.08
CA LEU A 220 0.33 10.38 -12.56
C LEU A 220 1.78 10.79 -12.32
N GLN A 221 2.05 12.08 -12.44
CA GLN A 221 3.31 12.67 -12.01
C GLN A 221 3.05 13.68 -10.90
N TYR A 222 3.81 13.59 -9.82
CA TYR A 222 3.77 14.55 -8.73
C TYR A 222 5.13 15.20 -8.56
N LYS A 223 5.18 16.52 -8.52
CA LYS A 223 6.31 17.25 -7.98
C LYS A 223 6.04 17.50 -6.49
N ILE A 224 6.90 16.99 -5.63
CA ILE A 224 6.75 17.07 -4.17
C ILE A 224 7.95 17.80 -3.60
N LYS A 225 7.71 18.75 -2.69
CA LYS A 225 8.74 19.35 -1.84
C LYS A 225 8.40 19.08 -0.39
N LEU A 226 9.28 18.37 0.32
CA LEU A 226 9.16 18.12 1.75
C LEU A 226 9.82 19.27 2.51
N ALA A 227 9.04 20.22 3.03
CA ALA A 227 9.58 21.40 3.70
C ALA A 227 10.07 21.08 5.12
N ALA A 228 9.26 20.36 5.89
CA ALA A 228 9.55 19.96 7.26
C ALA A 228 8.75 18.72 7.64
N PHE A 229 9.22 17.98 8.64
CA PHE A 229 8.44 16.92 9.27
C PHE A 229 8.83 16.71 10.73
N GLU A 230 7.91 16.11 11.48
CA GLU A 230 8.13 15.58 12.82
C GLU A 230 7.69 14.12 12.84
N LYS A 231 8.61 13.21 13.18
CA LYS A 231 8.32 11.77 13.23
C LYS A 231 7.27 11.48 14.29
N ALA A 232 6.41 10.51 14.02
CA ALA A 232 5.65 9.87 15.08
C ALA A 232 6.62 9.10 15.98
N LYS A 233 6.45 9.21 17.30
CA LYS A 233 7.17 8.36 18.25
C LYS A 233 6.70 6.92 18.11
N GLU A 234 7.64 5.99 18.04
CA GLU A 234 7.36 4.56 18.09
C GLU A 234 7.03 4.12 19.51
N SER A 235 6.29 3.02 19.65
CA SER A 235 5.83 2.54 20.97
C SER A 235 6.99 2.29 21.95
N TRP A 236 8.15 1.83 21.49
CA TRP A 236 9.32 1.57 22.32
C TRP A 236 10.16 2.81 22.66
N GLU A 237 9.94 3.93 21.97
CA GLU A 237 10.65 5.19 22.24
C GLU A 237 10.02 5.97 23.40
N MET A 238 8.82 5.59 23.83
CA MET A 238 8.07 6.24 24.90
C MET A 238 8.13 5.43 26.19
N ASN A 239 8.40 6.10 27.31
CA ASN A 239 8.17 5.51 28.62
C ASN A 239 6.65 5.49 28.96
N THR A 240 6.26 4.78 30.01
CA THR A 240 4.84 4.66 30.42
C THR A 240 4.16 6.02 30.63
N VAL A 241 4.83 6.99 31.25
CA VAL A 241 4.25 8.32 31.53
C VAL A 241 3.95 9.03 30.21
N GLU A 242 4.91 9.02 29.28
CA GLU A 242 4.71 9.57 27.94
C GLU A 242 3.59 8.83 27.18
N LYS A 243 3.52 7.49 27.25
CA LYS A 243 2.46 6.72 26.60
C LYS A 243 1.07 7.10 27.13
N LEU A 244 0.93 7.29 28.43
CA LEU A 244 -0.34 7.71 29.04
C LEU A 244 -0.74 9.11 28.61
N GLU A 245 0.20 10.06 28.60
CA GLU A 245 -0.02 11.43 28.15
C GLU A 245 -0.40 11.48 26.66
N GLN A 246 0.40 10.84 25.80
CA GLN A 246 0.14 10.76 24.36
C GLN A 246 -1.18 10.07 24.05
N SER A 247 -1.52 9.00 24.79
CA SER A 247 -2.82 8.32 24.67
C SER A 247 -3.99 9.28 24.96
N GLY A 248 -3.83 10.20 25.91
CA GLY A 248 -4.80 11.27 26.18
C GLY A 248 -4.97 12.19 24.97
N ILE A 249 -3.87 12.68 24.41
CA ILE A 249 -3.86 13.61 23.26
C ILE A 249 -4.50 12.96 22.02
N VAL A 250 -4.08 11.75 21.64
CA VAL A 250 -4.63 11.08 20.45
C VAL A 250 -6.09 10.67 20.65
N LYS A 251 -6.54 10.40 21.88
CA LYS A 251 -7.97 10.18 22.17
C LYS A 251 -8.80 11.43 21.87
N GLU A 252 -8.30 12.60 22.26
CA GLU A 252 -8.98 13.88 21.96
C GLU A 252 -8.99 14.15 20.46
N LYS A 253 -7.86 13.97 19.78
CA LYS A 253 -7.75 14.09 18.32
C LYS A 253 -8.70 13.14 17.58
N GLY A 254 -8.75 11.87 17.98
CA GLY A 254 -9.68 10.89 17.42
C GLY A 254 -11.14 11.28 17.65
N THR A 255 -11.45 11.88 18.80
CA THR A 255 -12.80 12.38 19.12
C THR A 255 -13.18 13.57 18.24
N GLN A 256 -12.24 14.45 17.93
CA GLN A 256 -12.44 15.54 16.99
C GLN A 256 -12.72 15.02 15.58
N TYR A 257 -11.92 14.08 15.08
CA TYR A 257 -12.17 13.44 13.79
C TYR A 257 -13.53 12.73 13.73
N PHE A 258 -13.92 12.05 14.81
CA PHE A 258 -15.22 11.41 14.89
C PHE A 258 -16.38 12.41 14.76
N LYS A 259 -16.27 13.58 15.41
CA LYS A 259 -17.27 14.66 15.32
C LYS A 259 -17.35 15.25 13.91
N GLU A 260 -16.23 15.32 13.21
CA GLU A 260 -16.16 15.77 11.81
C GLU A 260 -16.65 14.72 10.79
N GLY A 261 -17.07 13.53 11.25
CA GLY A 261 -17.50 12.43 10.40
C GLY A 261 -16.35 11.65 9.75
N LYS A 262 -15.10 11.93 10.13
CA LYS A 262 -13.89 11.28 9.60
C LYS A 262 -13.57 9.99 10.39
N PHE A 263 -14.47 9.01 10.29
CA PHE A 263 -14.44 7.80 11.12
C PHE A 263 -13.19 6.94 10.93
N LYS A 264 -12.66 6.86 9.70
CA LYS A 264 -11.43 6.12 9.40
C LYS A 264 -10.23 6.72 10.15
N GLN A 265 -10.06 8.04 10.10
CA GLN A 265 -9.00 8.75 10.84
C GLN A 265 -9.15 8.60 12.35
N ALA A 266 -10.39 8.75 12.85
CA ALA A 266 -10.67 8.54 14.26
C ALA A 266 -10.22 7.14 14.71
N SER A 267 -10.49 6.11 13.91
CA SER A 267 -10.05 4.74 14.18
C SER A 267 -8.54 4.61 14.25
N VAL A 268 -7.78 5.29 13.38
CA VAL A 268 -6.30 5.27 13.41
C VAL A 268 -5.78 5.84 14.74
N GLN A 269 -6.33 6.98 15.17
CA GLN A 269 -5.91 7.60 16.43
C GLN A 269 -6.23 6.72 17.65
N TYR A 270 -7.39 6.08 17.69
CA TYR A 270 -7.74 5.18 18.78
C TYR A 270 -6.94 3.87 18.76
N LYS A 271 -6.57 3.35 17.58
CA LYS A 271 -5.69 2.17 17.45
C LYS A 271 -4.33 2.41 18.09
N ARG A 272 -3.75 3.62 17.95
CA ARG A 272 -2.48 3.97 18.62
C ARG A 272 -2.53 3.77 20.13
N ILE A 273 -3.62 4.16 20.78
CA ILE A 273 -3.80 3.97 22.22
C ILE A 273 -3.72 2.49 22.59
N VAL A 274 -4.41 1.64 21.82
CA VAL A 274 -4.38 0.18 22.01
C VAL A 274 -2.95 -0.32 21.84
N THR A 275 -2.30 0.00 20.71
CA THR A 275 -0.92 -0.42 20.43
C THR A 275 0.08 0.01 21.48
N TRP A 276 -0.05 1.22 22.04
CA TRP A 276 0.88 1.72 23.06
C TRP A 276 0.67 1.07 24.42
N LEU A 277 -0.57 0.73 24.79
CA LEU A 277 -0.93 0.31 26.16
C LEU A 277 -1.29 -1.18 26.30
N GLU A 278 -1.45 -1.93 25.20
CA GLU A 278 -1.92 -3.32 25.24
C GLU A 278 -0.94 -4.25 25.98
N HIS A 279 0.36 -4.04 25.80
CA HIS A 279 1.43 -4.87 26.37
C HIS A 279 2.16 -4.22 27.55
N GLU A 280 1.70 -3.06 28.03
CA GLU A 280 2.26 -2.45 29.24
C GLU A 280 1.86 -3.28 30.47
N THR A 281 2.87 -3.76 31.19
CA THR A 281 2.69 -4.60 32.39
C THR A 281 3.59 -4.09 33.52
N GLY A 282 3.26 -4.43 34.77
CA GLY A 282 4.04 -4.01 35.93
C GLY A 282 3.90 -2.52 36.28
N LEU A 283 2.82 -1.86 35.86
CA LEU A 283 2.53 -0.47 36.16
C LEU A 283 2.20 -0.26 37.64
N GLN A 284 2.46 0.95 38.14
CA GLN A 284 1.95 1.35 39.45
C GLN A 284 0.42 1.38 39.45
N GLU A 285 -0.21 1.18 40.61
CA GLU A 285 -1.67 1.02 40.70
C GLU A 285 -2.46 2.19 40.09
N GLU A 286 -1.98 3.42 40.25
CA GLU A 286 -2.62 4.62 39.68
C GLU A 286 -2.52 4.64 38.14
N ASP A 287 -1.35 4.29 37.61
CA ASP A 287 -1.08 4.27 36.18
C ASP A 287 -1.79 3.10 35.48
N GLU A 288 -1.89 1.94 36.14
CA GLU A 288 -2.69 0.81 35.65
C GLU A 288 -4.17 1.19 35.52
N LYS A 289 -4.71 1.92 36.51
CA LYS A 289 -6.10 2.44 36.44
C LYS A 289 -6.27 3.40 35.26
N LYS A 290 -5.33 4.31 35.04
CA LYS A 290 -5.34 5.24 33.89
C LYS A 290 -5.23 4.49 32.56
N ALA A 291 -4.29 3.56 32.44
CA ALA A 291 -4.08 2.74 31.25
C ALA A 291 -5.33 1.92 30.91
N LYS A 292 -5.92 1.25 31.91
CA LYS A 292 -7.17 0.50 31.75
C LYS A 292 -8.33 1.39 31.29
N ALA A 293 -8.49 2.57 31.87
CA ALA A 293 -9.52 3.52 31.47
C ALA A 293 -9.33 4.02 30.03
N LEU A 294 -8.09 4.30 29.62
CA LEU A 294 -7.76 4.71 28.25
C LEU A 294 -8.00 3.58 27.24
N ARG A 295 -7.56 2.35 27.54
CA ARG A 295 -7.82 1.17 26.69
C ARG A 295 -9.32 0.91 26.52
N LEU A 296 -10.09 0.97 27.61
CA LEU A 296 -11.55 0.82 27.56
C LEU A 296 -12.18 1.89 26.67
N ALA A 297 -11.79 3.15 26.84
CA ALA A 297 -12.29 4.25 26.02
C ALA A 297 -11.92 4.08 24.53
N ALA A 298 -10.68 3.65 24.25
CA ALA A 298 -10.20 3.40 22.89
C ALA A 298 -11.01 2.31 22.19
N HIS A 299 -11.17 1.13 22.81
CA HIS A 299 -11.97 0.04 22.25
C HIS A 299 -13.43 0.42 22.04
N LEU A 300 -14.05 1.10 23.01
CA LEU A 300 -15.41 1.60 22.86
C LEU A 300 -15.52 2.54 21.64
N ASN A 301 -14.61 3.49 21.50
CA ASN A 301 -14.65 4.44 20.39
C ASN A 301 -14.32 3.78 19.04
N LEU A 302 -13.40 2.81 19.01
CA LEU A 302 -13.13 1.98 17.83
C LEU A 302 -14.36 1.22 17.37
N ALA A 303 -15.06 0.55 18.29
CA ALA A 303 -16.31 -0.14 17.98
C ALA A 303 -17.33 0.81 17.34
N MET A 304 -17.44 2.03 17.87
CA MET A 304 -18.32 3.05 17.29
C MET A 304 -17.88 3.50 15.89
N CYS A 305 -16.57 3.67 15.65
CA CYS A 305 -16.03 4.00 14.33
C CYS A 305 -16.38 2.90 13.32
N PHE A 306 -16.16 1.64 13.66
CA PHE A 306 -16.42 0.51 12.77
C PHE A 306 -17.91 0.29 12.50
N LEU A 307 -18.79 0.55 13.48
CA LEU A 307 -20.23 0.59 13.23
C LEU A 307 -20.60 1.67 12.20
N LYS A 308 -19.96 2.85 12.25
CA LYS A 308 -20.17 3.92 11.26
C LYS A 308 -19.58 3.59 9.88
N LEU A 309 -18.49 2.83 9.84
CA LEU A 309 -17.85 2.34 8.61
C LEU A 309 -18.53 1.10 8.02
N GLN A 310 -19.55 0.53 8.70
CA GLN A 310 -20.23 -0.71 8.30
C GLN A 310 -19.30 -1.93 8.29
N GLU A 311 -18.35 -1.98 9.24
CA GLU A 311 -17.39 -3.08 9.43
C GLU A 311 -17.72 -3.84 10.72
N PRO A 312 -18.80 -4.64 10.75
CA PRO A 312 -19.34 -5.18 12.01
C PRO A 312 -18.41 -6.20 12.69
N ASN A 313 -17.57 -6.92 11.95
CA ASN A 313 -16.60 -7.86 12.52
C ASN A 313 -15.59 -7.12 13.43
N GLN A 314 -15.03 -6.00 12.95
CA GLN A 314 -14.08 -5.20 13.72
C GLN A 314 -14.76 -4.48 14.89
N ALA A 315 -16.03 -4.08 14.73
CA ALA A 315 -16.82 -3.54 15.82
C ALA A 315 -17.03 -4.57 16.94
N LEU A 316 -17.37 -5.81 16.58
CA LEU A 316 -17.56 -6.93 17.51
C LEU A 316 -16.30 -7.21 18.32
N GLU A 317 -15.15 -7.37 17.64
CA GLU A 317 -13.85 -7.64 18.29
C GLU A 317 -13.50 -6.56 19.33
N ASN A 318 -13.69 -5.28 18.97
CA ASN A 318 -13.43 -4.19 19.90
C ASN A 318 -14.42 -4.14 21.07
N CYS A 319 -15.67 -4.57 20.88
CA CYS A 319 -16.61 -4.69 22.00
C CYS A 319 -16.22 -5.81 22.94
N ASP A 320 -15.75 -6.95 22.44
CA ASP A 320 -15.27 -8.06 23.26
C ASP A 320 -14.07 -7.62 24.11
N LYS A 321 -13.08 -6.94 23.50
CA LYS A 321 -11.96 -6.33 24.23
C LYS A 321 -12.40 -5.31 25.28
N ALA A 322 -13.41 -4.49 24.99
CA ALA A 322 -13.97 -3.57 25.99
C ALA A 322 -14.63 -4.33 27.16
N LEU A 323 -15.29 -5.46 26.90
CA LEU A 323 -15.95 -6.28 27.93
C LEU A 323 -14.96 -7.13 28.75
N GLU A 324 -13.81 -7.49 28.20
CA GLU A 324 -12.69 -8.05 28.98
C GLU A 324 -12.21 -7.06 30.05
N LEU A 325 -12.23 -5.75 29.75
CA LEU A 325 -11.83 -4.69 30.68
C LEU A 325 -12.97 -4.29 31.65
N ASP A 326 -14.20 -4.19 31.16
CA ASP A 326 -15.41 -3.90 31.93
C ASP A 326 -16.60 -4.72 31.40
N ALA A 327 -16.82 -5.88 32.03
CA ALA A 327 -17.89 -6.82 31.67
C ALA A 327 -19.31 -6.24 31.86
N SER A 328 -19.45 -5.13 32.57
CA SER A 328 -20.73 -4.46 32.80
C SER A 328 -20.98 -3.29 31.85
N SER A 329 -20.01 -2.90 31.01
CA SER A 329 -20.08 -1.70 30.18
C SER A 329 -21.35 -1.65 29.30
N GLU A 330 -22.25 -0.72 29.64
CA GLU A 330 -23.49 -0.47 28.90
C GLU A 330 -23.22 -0.24 27.40
N LYS A 331 -22.20 0.57 27.10
CA LYS A 331 -21.83 0.94 25.73
C LYS A 331 -21.27 -0.24 24.95
N ALA A 332 -20.46 -1.09 25.57
CA ALA A 332 -19.86 -2.23 24.88
C ALA A 332 -20.92 -3.28 24.55
N LEU A 333 -21.75 -3.66 25.51
CA LEU A 333 -22.87 -4.60 25.28
C LEU A 333 -23.81 -4.10 24.20
N PHE A 334 -24.20 -2.82 24.27
CA PHE A 334 -25.13 -2.24 23.29
C PHE A 334 -24.53 -2.23 21.88
N ARG A 335 -23.28 -1.79 21.73
CA ARG A 335 -22.59 -1.73 20.42
C ARG A 335 -22.30 -3.12 19.85
N ARG A 336 -21.99 -4.11 20.71
CA ARG A 336 -21.84 -5.51 20.27
C ARG A 336 -23.16 -6.06 19.74
N GLY A 337 -24.27 -5.77 20.42
CA GLY A 337 -25.61 -6.08 19.93
C GLY A 337 -25.91 -5.45 18.57
N GLU A 338 -25.53 -4.19 18.34
CA GLU A 338 -25.68 -3.53 17.03
C GLU A 338 -24.83 -4.19 15.93
N ALA A 339 -23.58 -4.54 16.24
CA ALA A 339 -22.69 -5.22 15.30
C ALA A 339 -23.23 -6.61 14.90
N LEU A 340 -23.62 -7.43 15.90
CA LEU A 340 -24.23 -8.74 15.70
C LEU A 340 -25.53 -8.65 14.89
N PHE A 341 -26.36 -7.63 15.17
CA PHE A 341 -27.57 -7.38 14.39
C PHE A 341 -27.24 -7.08 12.92
N GLY A 342 -26.21 -6.27 12.66
CA GLY A 342 -25.70 -6.00 11.30
C GLY A 342 -25.21 -7.28 10.59
N MET A 343 -24.66 -8.22 11.35
CA MET A 343 -24.23 -9.55 10.87
C MET A 343 -25.38 -10.56 10.72
N LYS A 344 -26.62 -10.17 11.07
CA LYS A 344 -27.82 -11.02 11.09
C LYS A 344 -27.77 -12.14 12.14
N GLU A 345 -26.94 -12.00 13.17
CA GLU A 345 -26.90 -12.89 14.33
C GLU A 345 -27.91 -12.41 15.38
N PHE A 346 -29.20 -12.48 15.04
CA PHE A 346 -30.26 -11.80 15.78
C PHE A 346 -30.47 -12.34 17.20
N GLU A 347 -30.26 -13.63 17.42
CA GLU A 347 -30.35 -14.26 18.73
C GLU A 347 -29.27 -13.72 19.67
N ARG A 348 -28.01 -13.72 19.25
CA ARG A 348 -26.89 -13.18 20.04
C ARG A 348 -27.05 -11.69 20.29
N ALA A 349 -27.48 -10.94 19.26
CA ALA A 349 -27.76 -9.52 19.39
C ALA A 349 -28.86 -9.25 20.44
N ARG A 350 -29.95 -10.04 20.41
CA ARG A 350 -31.04 -9.96 21.40
C ARG A 350 -30.51 -10.20 22.81
N ASP A 351 -29.67 -11.22 22.99
CA ASP A 351 -29.15 -11.58 24.31
C ASP A 351 -28.27 -10.46 24.89
N ASP A 352 -27.46 -9.79 24.06
CA ASP A 352 -26.70 -8.60 24.46
C ASP A 352 -27.61 -7.43 24.86
N PHE A 353 -28.64 -7.11 24.07
CA PHE A 353 -29.58 -6.05 24.43
C PHE A 353 -30.40 -6.39 25.69
N GLN A 354 -30.74 -7.66 25.89
CA GLN A 354 -31.36 -8.12 27.14
C GLN A 354 -30.43 -7.94 28.32
N ARG A 355 -29.13 -8.23 28.16
CA ARG A 355 -28.13 -7.98 29.19
C ARG A 355 -28.03 -6.50 29.54
N VAL A 356 -28.08 -5.61 28.55
CA VAL A 356 -28.17 -4.16 28.77
C VAL A 356 -29.40 -3.81 29.61
N ILE A 357 -30.58 -4.35 29.30
CA ILE A 357 -31.81 -4.06 30.05
C ILE A 357 -31.72 -4.56 31.51
N GLN A 358 -31.12 -5.72 31.73
CA GLN A 358 -30.94 -6.29 33.06
C GLN A 358 -30.06 -5.40 33.95
N LEU A 359 -28.96 -4.88 33.41
CA LEU A 359 -28.03 -4.03 34.14
C LEU A 359 -28.46 -2.55 34.18
N TYR A 360 -29.11 -2.08 33.11
CA TYR A 360 -29.51 -0.69 32.87
C TYR A 360 -30.98 -0.59 32.43
N PRO A 361 -31.95 -0.78 33.34
CA PRO A 361 -33.38 -0.85 32.99
C PRO A 361 -33.97 0.42 32.36
N ALA A 362 -33.30 1.56 32.52
CA ALA A 362 -33.69 2.85 31.95
C ALA A 362 -33.37 2.98 30.44
N ASN A 363 -32.54 2.10 29.88
CA ASN A 363 -32.15 2.17 28.47
C ASN A 363 -33.32 1.78 27.55
N LYS A 364 -34.02 2.79 27.02
CA LYS A 364 -35.15 2.61 26.09
C LYS A 364 -34.73 2.07 24.72
N ALA A 365 -33.52 2.40 24.27
CA ALA A 365 -33.00 1.95 22.99
C ALA A 365 -32.82 0.42 22.99
N ALA A 366 -32.28 -0.14 24.07
CA ALA A 366 -32.08 -1.60 24.21
C ALA A 366 -33.41 -2.35 24.17
N LYS A 367 -34.45 -1.84 24.86
CA LYS A 367 -35.81 -2.41 24.79
C LYS A 367 -36.35 -2.44 23.37
N SER A 368 -36.15 -1.35 22.63
CA SER A 368 -36.60 -1.24 21.24
C SER A 368 -35.86 -2.23 20.33
N GLN A 369 -34.54 -2.39 20.54
CA GLN A 369 -33.73 -3.34 19.78
C GLN A 369 -34.10 -4.80 20.07
N VAL A 370 -34.42 -5.17 21.32
CA VAL A 370 -34.92 -6.53 21.64
C VAL A 370 -36.18 -6.86 20.84
N ILE A 371 -37.14 -5.94 20.75
CA ILE A 371 -38.36 -6.12 19.97
C ILE A 371 -38.03 -6.30 18.48
N LEU A 372 -37.10 -5.50 17.96
CA LEU A 372 -36.65 -5.60 16.58
C LEU A 372 -35.96 -6.94 16.29
N CYS A 373 -35.07 -7.41 17.17
CA CYS A 373 -34.45 -8.73 17.05
C CYS A 373 -35.50 -9.84 17.03
N GLN A 374 -36.46 -9.82 17.97
CA GLN A 374 -37.55 -10.81 18.00
C GLN A 374 -38.36 -10.84 16.71
N LYS A 375 -38.66 -9.67 16.14
CA LYS A 375 -39.32 -9.58 14.83
C LYS A 375 -38.48 -10.23 13.72
N ARG A 376 -37.19 -9.92 13.65
CA ARG A 376 -36.27 -10.48 12.63
C ARG A 376 -36.09 -11.99 12.76
N ILE A 377 -35.95 -12.50 13.98
CA ILE A 377 -35.88 -13.94 14.28
C ILE A 377 -37.13 -14.64 13.76
N LYS A 378 -38.31 -14.09 14.03
CA LYS A 378 -39.58 -14.65 13.53
C LYS A 378 -39.65 -14.64 12.00
N GLU A 379 -39.28 -13.53 11.36
CA GLU A 379 -39.21 -13.42 9.90
C GLU A 379 -38.26 -14.46 9.29
N GLN A 380 -37.11 -14.70 9.92
CA GLN A 380 -36.13 -15.68 9.49
C GLN A 380 -36.65 -17.10 9.62
N HIS A 381 -37.23 -17.48 10.76
CA HIS A 381 -37.88 -18.79 10.93
C HIS A 381 -39.01 -19.04 9.93
N GLU A 382 -39.84 -18.03 9.65
CA GLU A 382 -40.91 -18.16 8.65
C GLU A 382 -40.34 -18.37 7.25
N LYS A 383 -39.27 -17.65 6.90
CA LYS A 383 -38.56 -17.82 5.63
C LYS A 383 -37.92 -19.20 5.51
N ASP A 384 -37.21 -19.63 6.55
CA ASP A 384 -36.56 -20.94 6.60
C ASP A 384 -37.58 -22.06 6.50
N LYS A 385 -38.70 -21.97 7.23
CA LYS A 385 -39.82 -22.93 7.14
C LYS A 385 -40.34 -23.05 5.70
N ARG A 386 -40.49 -21.93 4.97
CA ARG A 386 -40.90 -21.95 3.56
C ARG A 386 -39.83 -22.58 2.66
N ILE A 387 -38.56 -22.25 2.87
CA ILE A 387 -37.44 -22.80 2.09
C ILE A 387 -37.36 -24.32 2.28
N TYR A 388 -37.32 -24.79 3.53
CA TYR A 388 -37.25 -26.22 3.83
C TYR A 388 -38.51 -26.96 3.39
N GLY A 389 -39.70 -26.37 3.52
CA GLY A 389 -40.94 -26.95 3.00
C GLY A 389 -40.90 -27.15 1.48
N ASN A 390 -40.49 -26.12 0.73
CA ASN A 390 -40.34 -26.22 -0.72
C ASN A 390 -39.24 -27.21 -1.14
N MET A 391 -38.15 -27.28 -0.40
CA MET A 391 -37.06 -28.21 -0.64
C MET A 391 -37.50 -29.66 -0.40
N PHE A 392 -38.25 -29.93 0.68
CA PHE A 392 -38.82 -31.24 0.97
C PHE A 392 -39.80 -31.68 -0.12
N GLN A 393 -40.66 -30.78 -0.59
CA GLN A 393 -41.58 -31.06 -1.70
C GLN A 393 -40.82 -31.42 -2.99
N LYS A 394 -39.78 -30.66 -3.34
CA LYS A 394 -38.94 -30.97 -4.51
C LYS A 394 -38.24 -32.34 -4.40
N PHE A 395 -37.76 -32.70 -3.22
CA PHE A 395 -37.18 -34.02 -3.00
C PHE A 395 -38.22 -35.15 -3.11
N ALA A 396 -39.41 -34.96 -2.52
CA ALA A 396 -40.51 -35.91 -2.65
C ALA A 396 -40.96 -36.09 -4.11
N GLU A 397 -41.02 -35.01 -4.90
CA GLU A 397 -41.32 -35.05 -6.33
C GLU A 397 -40.22 -35.78 -7.13
N ARG A 398 -38.95 -35.56 -6.80
CA ARG A 398 -37.82 -36.27 -7.41
C ARG A 398 -37.88 -37.77 -7.11
N ASP A 399 -38.08 -38.15 -5.86
CA ASP A 399 -38.18 -39.56 -5.45
C ASP A 399 -39.37 -40.24 -6.11
N SER A 400 -40.50 -39.53 -6.23
CA SER A 400 -41.68 -40.03 -6.95
C SER A 400 -41.41 -40.22 -8.44
N LYS A 401 -40.65 -39.31 -9.08
CA LYS A 401 -40.20 -39.46 -10.48
C LYS A 401 -39.24 -40.65 -10.63
N VAL A 402 -38.29 -40.83 -9.71
CA VAL A 402 -37.37 -41.98 -9.71
C VAL A 402 -38.15 -43.29 -9.54
N LYS A 403 -39.06 -43.39 -8.57
CA LYS A 403 -39.91 -44.57 -8.38
C LYS A 403 -40.76 -44.88 -9.61
N ARG A 404 -41.35 -43.86 -10.25
CA ARG A 404 -42.06 -44.04 -11.54
C ARG A 404 -41.14 -44.57 -12.63
N SER A 405 -39.93 -44.02 -12.76
CA SER A 405 -38.97 -44.47 -13.78
C SER A 405 -38.45 -45.90 -13.55
N VAL A 406 -38.31 -46.32 -12.28
CA VAL A 406 -37.96 -47.69 -11.91
C VAL A 406 -39.13 -48.61 -12.22
N LYS A 407 -40.35 -48.26 -11.83
CA LYS A 407 -41.55 -49.06 -12.09
C LYS A 407 -41.81 -49.28 -13.59
N VAL A 408 -41.62 -48.24 -14.40
CA VAL A 408 -41.69 -48.33 -15.88
C VAL A 408 -40.59 -49.25 -16.46
N LYS A 409 -39.40 -49.32 -15.83
CA LYS A 409 -38.33 -50.26 -16.21
C LYS A 409 -38.60 -51.71 -15.74
N THR A 410 -39.32 -51.90 -14.64
CA THR A 410 -39.69 -53.24 -14.15
C THR A 410 -40.88 -53.80 -14.93
N GLU A 411 -41.90 -52.99 -15.21
CA GLU A 411 -43.07 -53.39 -16.02
C GLU A 411 -42.67 -53.68 -17.49
N SER A 412 -41.66 -53.00 -18.03
CA SER A 412 -41.09 -53.34 -19.35
C SER A 412 -40.18 -54.58 -19.34
N LYS A 413 -39.72 -55.05 -18.17
CA LYS A 413 -39.05 -56.36 -18.00
C LYS A 413 -40.04 -57.50 -17.74
N GLU A 414 -41.16 -57.26 -17.06
CA GLU A 414 -42.20 -58.27 -16.80
C GLU A 414 -43.08 -58.56 -18.04
N ASN A 415 -43.26 -57.59 -18.95
CA ASN A 415 -43.89 -57.82 -20.26
C ASN A 415 -42.93 -58.36 -21.33
N GLY A 416 -41.75 -58.85 -20.93
CA GLY A 416 -40.70 -59.27 -21.83
C GLY A 416 -39.93 -60.49 -21.34
N SER A 417 -40.60 -61.63 -21.20
CA SER A 417 -39.93 -62.92 -21.31
C SER A 417 -40.87 -64.04 -21.75
N GLU A 418 -40.86 -64.33 -23.05
CA GLU A 418 -40.71 -65.70 -23.57
C GLU A 418 -40.29 -65.64 -25.05
N GLU A 419 -38.98 -65.69 -25.30
CA GLU A 419 -38.39 -66.61 -26.28
C GLU A 419 -36.90 -66.77 -25.96
N MET A 420 -36.52 -68.00 -25.59
CA MET A 420 -35.13 -68.45 -25.50
C MET A 420 -34.59 -68.65 -26.92
N GLU A 421 -33.38 -68.18 -27.18
CA GLU A 421 -32.41 -68.94 -27.97
C GLU A 421 -31.00 -68.79 -27.38
N VAL A 422 -30.32 -69.92 -27.34
CA VAL A 422 -29.00 -70.20 -26.78
C VAL A 422 -27.97 -70.06 -27.91
N GLU A 423 -26.83 -69.36 -27.70
CA GLU A 423 -25.47 -69.95 -27.67
C GLU A 423 -24.32 -68.91 -27.75
N ASN A 424 -23.31 -69.16 -26.90
CA ASN A 424 -21.85 -68.92 -27.00
C ASN A 424 -21.21 -67.53 -27.24
N GLY A 425 -20.23 -67.20 -26.36
CA GLY A 425 -19.08 -66.36 -26.73
C GLY A 425 -18.43 -65.53 -25.62
N GLU A 426 -17.48 -66.14 -24.92
CA GLU A 426 -16.36 -65.58 -24.13
C GLU A 426 -15.93 -64.09 -24.31
N LYS A 427 -15.61 -63.46 -23.17
CA LYS A 427 -14.34 -62.75 -22.76
C LYS A 427 -14.46 -61.34 -22.16
N GLU A 428 -13.90 -61.27 -20.94
CA GLU A 428 -13.21 -60.19 -20.22
C GLU A 428 -13.02 -58.82 -20.91
N THR A 429 -13.27 -57.72 -20.18
CA THR A 429 -12.20 -56.95 -19.50
C THR A 429 -12.75 -55.70 -18.78
N GLU A 430 -12.02 -55.34 -17.72
CA GLU A 430 -12.13 -54.16 -16.87
C GLU A 430 -12.21 -52.81 -17.64
N ARG A 431 -12.84 -51.78 -17.04
CA ARG A 431 -12.10 -50.62 -16.48
C ARG A 431 -13.00 -49.50 -15.95
N GLU A 432 -12.46 -48.92 -14.88
CA GLU A 432 -12.84 -47.72 -14.14
C GLU A 432 -12.73 -46.40 -14.93
N ALA A 433 -13.17 -45.33 -14.25
CA ALA A 433 -12.89 -43.89 -14.45
C ALA A 433 -13.91 -43.12 -15.30
N LYS A 434 -14.40 -41.94 -14.91
CA LYS A 434 -13.87 -40.89 -14.02
C LYS A 434 -14.94 -40.25 -13.16
#